data_AF-A0A2W4TCB3-F1
#
_entry.id   AF-A0A2W4TCB3-F1
#
_cell.length_a   1.000
_cell.length_b   1.000
_cell.length_c   1.000
_cell.angle_alpha   90.00
_cell.angle_beta   90.00
_cell.angle_gamma   90.00
#
_symmetry.space_group_name_H-M   'P 1'
#
loop_
_entity.id
_entity.type
_entity.pdbx_description
1 polymer ?
#
loop_
_entity_poly.entity_id
_entity_poly.type
_entity_poly.pdbx_seq_one_letter_code
_entity_poly.pdbx_strand_id
1 'polypeptide(L)'
;MATDRSHALRQAILACRKGGVVSIPGVYAGLLDKFPLGTAFAKALTLRMGQTHVHRYLPKLLDHIERGDINPSFVITHRASLDEAPDMYRLFRDKQDECVKVVLEPGRRAAH
;
A
#
# COMPACT_ATOMS: atom_id res chain seq x y z
N MET A 1 -21.05 4.03 -2.88
CA MET A 1 -20.05 2.95 -2.74
C MET A 1 -19.14 3.02 -3.96
N ALA A 2 -17.85 3.29 -3.77
CA ALA A 2 -16.93 3.35 -4.89
C ALA A 2 -16.83 1.96 -5.53
N THR A 3 -17.27 1.84 -6.78
CA THR A 3 -17.08 0.64 -7.60
C THR A 3 -15.58 0.31 -7.57
N ASP A 4 -15.25 -0.84 -7.00
CA ASP A 4 -13.87 -1.23 -6.76
C ASP A 4 -13.07 -1.19 -8.08
N ARG A 5 -11.92 -0.52 -8.08
CA ARG A 5 -11.10 -0.32 -9.29
C ARG A 5 -10.32 -1.60 -9.59
N SER A 6 -11.05 -2.66 -9.94
CA SER A 6 -10.55 -3.99 -10.28
C SER A 6 -9.60 -4.04 -11.48
N HIS A 7 -9.40 -2.91 -12.19
CA HIS A 7 -8.53 -2.83 -13.35
C HIS A 7 -7.09 -3.29 -13.03
N ALA A 8 -6.50 -2.80 -11.93
CA ALA A 8 -5.14 -3.18 -11.55
C ALA A 8 -5.00 -4.69 -11.29
N LEU A 9 -5.96 -5.28 -10.58
CA LEU A 9 -5.99 -6.72 -10.30
C LEU A 9 -6.13 -7.56 -11.58
N ARG A 10 -6.99 -7.12 -12.52
CA ARG A 10 -7.10 -7.76 -13.83
C ARG A 10 -5.78 -7.72 -14.58
N GLN A 11 -5.14 -6.56 -14.65
CA GLN A 11 -3.86 -6.42 -15.33
C GLN A 11 -2.79 -7.31 -14.70
N ALA A 12 -2.73 -7.38 -13.36
CA ALA A 12 -1.81 -8.28 -12.67
C ALA A 12 -2.03 -9.77 -13.06
N ILE A 13 -3.28 -10.23 -13.12
CA ILE A 13 -3.61 -11.61 -13.55
C ILE A 13 -3.26 -11.85 -15.02
N LEU A 14 -3.53 -10.88 -15.89
CA LEU A 14 -3.24 -10.97 -17.32
C LEU A 14 -1.74 -10.90 -17.61
N ALA A 15 -0.96 -10.16 -16.83
CA ALA A 15 0.49 -10.03 -16.98
C ALA A 15 1.28 -11.18 -16.32
N CYS A 16 0.72 -11.81 -15.29
CA CYS A 16 1.42 -12.88 -14.58
C CYS A 16 1.70 -14.09 -15.48
N ARG A 17 2.91 -14.64 -15.45
CA ARG A 17 3.26 -15.86 -16.21
C ARG A 17 2.48 -17.08 -15.70
N LYS A 18 2.35 -18.11 -16.53
CA LYS A 18 1.78 -19.41 -16.13
C LYS A 18 2.55 -19.98 -14.91
N GLY A 19 1.84 -20.55 -13.95
CA GLY A 19 2.38 -21.03 -12.67
C GLY A 19 2.85 -19.94 -11.71
N GLY A 20 2.56 -18.66 -12.01
CA GLY A 20 3.02 -17.53 -11.21
C GLY A 20 2.17 -17.25 -9.95
N VAL A 21 2.62 -16.27 -9.16
CA VAL A 21 1.92 -15.78 -7.97
C VAL A 21 1.45 -14.35 -8.20
N VAL A 22 0.19 -14.06 -7.88
CA VAL A 22 -0.36 -12.70 -7.79
C VAL A 22 -0.60 -12.39 -6.31
N SER A 23 0.17 -11.44 -5.77
CA SER A 23 0.03 -10.95 -4.39
C SER A 23 -0.86 -9.71 -4.35
N ILE A 24 -1.86 -9.71 -3.48
CA ILE A 24 -2.93 -8.70 -3.38
C ILE A 24 -2.91 -8.11 -1.96
N PRO A 25 -2.07 -7.10 -1.71
CA PRO A 25 -2.03 -6.39 -0.43
C PRO A 25 -3.09 -5.27 -0.32
N GLY A 26 -3.77 -4.94 -1.43
CA GLY A 26 -4.81 -3.92 -1.46
C GLY A 26 -6.11 -4.39 -0.79
N VAL A 27 -6.86 -3.46 -0.21
CA VAL A 27 -8.16 -3.73 0.41
C VAL A 27 -9.26 -3.69 -0.66
N TYR A 28 -9.94 -4.80 -0.85
CA TYR A 28 -11.13 -4.93 -1.69
C TYR A 28 -12.33 -5.16 -0.77
N ALA A 29 -13.24 -4.19 -0.68
CA ALA A 29 -14.39 -4.24 0.22
C ALA A 29 -15.67 -4.54 -0.56
N GLY A 30 -16.31 -5.67 -0.26
CA GLY A 30 -17.54 -6.11 -0.93
C GLY A 30 -17.30 -7.05 -2.11
N LEU A 31 -18.28 -7.15 -3.01
CA LEU A 31 -18.23 -8.04 -4.17
C LEU A 31 -17.46 -7.40 -5.32
N LEU A 32 -16.61 -8.20 -5.96
CA LEU A 32 -15.82 -7.78 -7.12
C LEU A 32 -16.43 -8.33 -8.41
N ASP A 33 -16.92 -7.45 -9.28
CA ASP A 33 -17.47 -7.85 -10.58
C ASP A 33 -16.38 -8.23 -11.60
N LYS A 34 -16.71 -9.19 -12.48
CA LYS A 34 -15.90 -9.60 -13.64
C LYS A 34 -14.44 -9.98 -13.27
N PHE A 35 -14.23 -10.64 -12.14
CA PHE A 35 -12.92 -11.19 -11.78
C PHE A 35 -12.47 -12.24 -12.82
N PRO A 36 -11.26 -12.16 -13.40
CA PRO A 36 -10.82 -13.02 -14.51
C PRO A 36 -10.40 -14.42 -14.02
N LEU A 37 -11.31 -15.13 -13.35
CA LEU A 37 -11.06 -16.44 -12.76
C LEU A 37 -10.64 -17.47 -13.80
N GLY A 38 -11.26 -17.46 -14.98
CA GLY A 38 -10.91 -18.37 -16.07
C GLY A 38 -9.46 -18.20 -16.52
N THR A 39 -8.97 -16.97 -16.63
CA THR A 39 -7.56 -16.72 -16.97
C THR A 39 -6.61 -17.12 -15.85
N ALA A 40 -6.97 -16.84 -14.60
CA ALA A 40 -6.18 -17.27 -13.45
C ALA A 40 -6.07 -18.80 -13.38
N PHE A 41 -7.18 -19.49 -13.65
CA PHE A 41 -7.24 -20.95 -13.71
C PHE A 41 -6.42 -21.52 -14.86
N ALA A 42 -6.60 -21.01 -16.09
CA ALA A 42 -5.87 -21.48 -17.28
C ALA A 42 -4.36 -21.26 -17.16
N LYS A 43 -3.94 -20.26 -16.38
CA LYS A 43 -2.53 -20.00 -16.08
C LYS A 43 -2.03 -20.72 -14.83
N ALA A 44 -2.85 -21.50 -14.12
CA ALA A 44 -2.49 -22.14 -12.85
C ALA A 44 -1.87 -21.15 -11.85
N LEU A 45 -2.49 -19.98 -11.67
CA LEU A 45 -1.96 -18.95 -10.78
C LEU A 45 -2.23 -19.26 -9.31
N THR A 46 -1.26 -18.91 -8.46
CA THR A 46 -1.47 -18.79 -7.01
C THR A 46 -1.89 -17.35 -6.67
N LEU A 47 -3.01 -17.18 -5.99
CA LEU A 47 -3.45 -15.89 -5.48
C LEU A 47 -3.15 -15.80 -3.98
N ARG A 48 -2.41 -14.79 -3.54
CA ARG A 48 -2.14 -14.51 -2.12
C ARG A 48 -2.70 -13.16 -1.73
N MET A 49 -3.53 -13.12 -0.70
CA MET A 49 -4.25 -11.92 -0.29
C MET A 49 -4.44 -11.88 1.22
N GLY A 50 -4.83 -10.73 1.74
CA GLY A 50 -5.15 -10.55 3.16
C GLY A 50 -4.43 -9.35 3.76
N GLN A 51 -4.76 -9.06 5.02
CA GLN A 51 -4.07 -8.04 5.80
C GLN A 51 -2.64 -8.49 6.09
N THR A 52 -1.71 -7.54 6.08
CA THR A 52 -0.31 -7.82 6.39
C THR A 52 -0.17 -8.39 7.79
N HIS A 53 0.52 -9.52 7.92
CA HIS A 53 0.89 -10.09 9.23
C HIS A 53 2.01 -9.27 9.88
N VAL A 54 1.71 -8.05 10.33
CA VAL A 54 2.70 -7.07 10.80
C VAL A 54 3.61 -7.67 11.87
N HIS A 55 3.03 -8.28 12.92
CA HIS A 55 3.80 -8.88 14.01
C HIS A 55 4.75 -10.01 13.57
N ARG A 56 4.43 -10.71 12.47
CA ARG A 56 5.31 -11.75 11.92
C ARG A 56 6.55 -11.17 11.26
N TYR A 57 6.43 -10.02 10.60
CA TYR A 57 7.51 -9.43 9.80
C TYR A 57 8.26 -8.31 10.53
N LEU A 58 7.63 -7.67 11.52
CA LEU A 58 8.16 -6.51 12.22
C LEU A 58 9.56 -6.74 12.82
N PRO A 59 9.85 -7.83 13.57
CA PRO A 59 11.18 -8.01 14.16
C PRO A 59 12.29 -8.06 13.12
N LYS A 60 12.12 -8.89 12.08
CA LYS A 60 13.11 -9.02 11.01
C LYS A 60 13.35 -7.71 10.26
N LEU A 61 12.28 -6.96 9.96
CA LEU A 61 12.39 -5.69 9.24
C LEU A 61 13.06 -4.62 10.11
N LEU A 62 12.77 -4.59 11.41
CA LEU A 62 13.44 -3.71 12.35
C LEU A 62 14.94 -4.01 12.43
N ASP A 63 15.33 -5.28 12.55
CA ASP A 63 16.74 -5.69 12.57
C ASP A 63 17.50 -5.21 11.32
N HIS A 64 16.87 -5.27 10.14
CA HIS A 64 17.46 -4.76 8.90
C HIS A 64 17.65 -3.24 8.92
N ILE A 65 16.74 -2.50 9.56
CA ILE A 65 16.85 -1.04 9.71
C ILE A 65 17.99 -0.70 10.68
N GLU A 66 18.05 -1.38 11.83
CA GLU A 66 19.08 -1.14 12.86
C GLU A 66 20.48 -1.46 12.37
N ARG A 67 20.64 -2.49 11.51
CA ARG A 67 21.92 -2.81 10.85
C ARG A 67 22.27 -1.88 9.68
N GLY A 68 21.35 -1.02 9.26
CA GLY A 68 21.53 -0.16 8.09
C GLY A 68 21.40 -0.87 6.74
N ASP A 69 20.91 -2.12 6.70
CA ASP A 69 20.65 -2.86 5.46
C ASP A 69 19.58 -2.16 4.61
N ILE A 70 18.63 -1.48 5.26
CA ILE A 70 17.52 -0.75 4.64
C ILE A 70 17.30 0.58 5.38
N ASN A 71 17.22 1.69 4.64
CA ASN A 71 16.76 2.97 5.16
C ASN A 71 15.38 3.30 4.56
N PRO A 72 14.27 3.18 5.31
CA PRO A 72 12.93 3.47 4.79
C PRO A 72 12.61 4.97 4.75
N SER A 73 13.47 5.84 5.29
CA SER A 73 13.16 7.27 5.45
C SER A 73 12.91 8.00 4.14
N PHE A 74 13.42 7.48 3.01
CA PHE A 74 13.20 8.07 1.68
C PHE A 74 11.72 8.12 1.27
N VAL A 75 10.87 7.25 1.84
CA VAL A 75 9.44 7.27 1.54
C VAL A 75 8.72 8.43 2.22
N ILE A 76 9.30 8.98 3.29
CA ILE A 76 8.71 10.07 4.08
C ILE A 76 8.89 11.38 3.32
N THR A 77 7.84 11.81 2.64
CA THR A 77 7.82 13.07 1.89
C THR A 77 7.54 14.29 2.77
N HIS A 78 6.76 14.11 3.84
CA HIS A 78 6.30 15.21 4.68
C HIS A 78 6.36 14.85 6.16
N ARG A 79 6.67 15.86 6.99
CA ARG A 79 6.59 15.80 8.45
C ARG A 79 5.84 17.03 8.94
N ALA A 80 4.85 16.84 9.79
CA ALA A 80 3.95 17.91 10.24
C ALA A 80 3.55 17.73 11.71
N SER A 81 3.06 18.79 12.35
CA SER A 81 2.41 18.73 13.66
C SER A 81 1.03 18.08 13.58
N LEU A 82 0.41 17.85 14.73
CA LEU A 82 -0.98 17.38 14.77
C LEU A 82 -1.98 18.45 14.29
N ASP A 83 -1.67 19.74 14.50
CA ASP A 83 -2.53 20.85 14.08
C ASP A 83 -2.60 20.96 12.55
N GLU A 84 -1.51 20.59 11.86
CA GLU A 84 -1.39 20.58 10.39
C GLU A 84 -2.02 19.34 9.75
N ALA A 85 -2.49 18.36 10.55
CA ALA A 85 -3.01 17.09 10.03
C ALA A 85 -4.16 17.26 9.01
N PRO A 86 -5.17 18.13 9.21
CA PRO A 86 -6.23 18.33 8.22
C PRO A 86 -5.70 18.72 6.84
N ASP A 87 -4.66 19.56 6.79
CA ASP A 87 -4.06 20.02 5.54
C ASP A 87 -3.26 18.91 4.86
N MET A 88 -2.52 18.14 5.65
CA MET A 88 -1.81 16.96 5.17
C MET A 88 -2.77 15.90 4.58
N TYR A 89 -3.93 15.71 5.19
CA TYR A 89 -4.98 14.83 4.63
C TYR A 89 -5.53 15.36 3.31
N ARG A 90 -5.71 16.69 3.16
CA ARG A 90 -6.13 17.31 1.90
C ARG A 90 -5.10 17.08 0.80
N LEU A 91 -3.82 17.38 1.07
CA LEU A 91 -2.73 17.16 0.12
C LEU A 91 -2.64 15.70 -0.35
N PHE A 92 -2.70 14.74 0.58
CA PHE A 92 -2.64 13.31 0.24
C PHE A 92 -3.83 12.85 -0.59
N ARG A 93 -5.06 13.25 -0.21
CA ARG A 93 -6.28 12.88 -0.93
C ARG A 93 -6.30 13.46 -2.34
N ASP A 94 -5.92 14.73 -2.48
CA ASP A 94 -5.98 15.48 -3.73
C ASP A 94 -4.74 15.23 -4.61
N LYS A 95 -3.79 14.41 -4.12
CA LYS A 95 -2.56 13.99 -4.81
C LYS A 95 -1.69 15.16 -5.25
N GLN A 96 -1.54 16.14 -4.36
CA GLN A 96 -0.74 17.34 -4.59
C GLN A 96 0.63 17.21 -3.94
N ASP A 97 1.56 18.04 -4.41
CA ASP A 97 2.89 18.22 -3.82
C ASP A 97 3.69 16.92 -3.65
N GLU A 98 3.50 15.97 -4.58
CA GLU A 98 4.15 14.65 -4.53
C GLU A 98 4.01 13.95 -3.16
N CYS A 99 2.90 14.20 -2.45
CA CYS A 99 2.68 13.68 -1.10
C CYS A 99 2.46 12.16 -1.10
N VAL A 100 3.46 11.41 -0.60
CA VAL A 100 3.46 9.93 -0.54
C VAL A 100 3.24 9.42 0.88
N LYS A 101 4.01 9.93 1.85
CA LYS A 101 3.92 9.55 3.26
C LYS A 101 4.12 10.78 4.14
N VAL A 102 3.15 10.99 5.01
CA VAL A 102 3.21 11.99 6.09
C VAL A 102 3.50 11.29 7.40
N VAL A 103 4.42 11.82 8.19
CA VAL A 103 4.62 11.47 9.60
C VAL A 103 4.17 12.66 10.45
N LEU A 104 3.17 12.43 11.30
CA LEU A 104 2.72 13.43 12.26
C LEU A 104 3.54 13.30 13.55
N GLU A 105 4.10 14.41 14.01
CA GLU A 105 4.98 14.49 15.17
C GLU A 105 4.28 15.28 16.29
N PRO A 106 3.74 14.62 17.32
CA PRO A 106 2.97 15.28 18.38
C PRO A 106 3.72 16.37 19.14
N GLY A 107 5.06 16.30 19.21
CA GLY A 107 5.89 17.29 19.88
C GLY A 107 6.29 18.49 19.01
N ARG A 108 5.96 18.48 17.72
CA ARG A 108 6.30 19.56 16.78
C ARG A 108 5.25 20.66 16.87
N ARG A 109 5.69 21.92 16.96
CA ARG A 109 4.81 23.10 16.80
C ARG A 109 4.63 23.40 15.32
N ALA A 110 3.43 23.82 14.93
CA ALA A 110 3.16 24.31 13.59
C ALA A 110 4.08 25.49 13.24
N ALA A 111 4.50 25.59 11.97
CA ALA A 111 5.15 26.79 11.48
C ALA A 111 4.09 27.89 11.37
N HIS A 112 4.18 28.91 12.22
CA HIS A 112 3.32 30.10 12.16
C HIS A 112 3.70 31.00 11.00
#